data_AF-A0A023G9V3-F1
#
_entry.id   AF-A0A023G9V3-F1
#
_cell.length_a   1.000
_cell.length_b   1.000
_cell.length_c   1.000
_cell.angle_alpha   90.00
_cell.angle_beta   90.00
_cell.angle_gamma   90.00
#
_symmetry.space_group_name_H-M   'P 1'
#
loop_
_entity.id
_entity.type
_entity.pdbx_description
1 polymer ?
#
loop_
_entity_poly.entity_id
_entity_poly.type
_entity_poly.pdbx_seq_one_letter_code
_entity_poly.pdbx_strand_id
1 'polypeptide(L)'
;LCEQLVNKMTAVVNNLSAVVDLHNSSASLRVDDVPFTTWPVERFYETACDVVAAFAKELGVKKCLVQEVAMQADEKALSFYVTAWTYQAYIDGETQLTLEAMVHEVGLK
;
A
#
# COMPACT_ATOMS: atom_id res chain seq x y z
N LEU A 1 5.08 10.03 -10.56
CA LEU A 1 4.63 8.62 -10.72
C LEU A 1 4.33 7.96 -9.36
N CYS A 2 5.27 7.92 -8.40
CA CYS A 2 5.04 7.30 -7.08
C CYS A 2 3.93 7.98 -6.24
N GLU A 3 3.82 9.30 -6.27
CA GLU A 3 2.76 10.02 -5.54
C GLU A 3 1.36 9.75 -6.12
N GLN A 4 1.24 9.73 -7.45
CA GLN A 4 -0.01 9.36 -8.11
C GLN A 4 -0.41 7.91 -7.81
N LEU A 5 0.56 7.00 -7.69
CA LEU A 5 0.30 5.62 -7.28
C LEU A 5 -0.30 5.58 -5.88
N VAL A 6 0.35 6.20 -4.89
CA VAL A 6 -0.14 6.23 -3.50
C VAL A 6 -1.52 6.86 -3.43
N ASN A 7 -1.76 7.98 -4.13
CA ASN A 7 -3.08 8.62 -4.17
C ASN A 7 -4.17 7.69 -4.73
N LYS A 8 -3.86 6.93 -5.79
CA LYS A 8 -4.78 5.93 -6.33
C LYS A 8 -5.06 4.82 -5.33
N MET A 9 -4.03 4.32 -4.65
CA MET A 9 -4.19 3.26 -3.65
C MET A 9 -5.03 3.74 -2.46
N THR A 10 -4.78 4.96 -1.97
CA THR A 10 -5.60 5.61 -0.92
C THR A 10 -7.06 5.75 -1.35
N ALA A 11 -7.31 6.17 -2.60
CA ALA A 11 -8.68 6.25 -3.12
C ALA A 11 -9.39 4.89 -3.14
N VAL A 12 -8.67 3.82 -3.50
CA VAL A 12 -9.20 2.45 -3.45
C VAL A 12 -9.54 2.04 -2.02
N VAL A 13 -8.64 2.28 -1.06
CA VAL A 13 -8.88 1.96 0.36
C VAL A 13 -10.08 2.73 0.92
N ASN A 14 -10.23 4.01 0.58
CA ASN A 14 -11.38 4.79 1.01
C ASN A 14 -12.70 4.21 0.47
N ASN A 15 -12.71 3.74 -0.78
CA ASN A 15 -13.88 3.06 -1.34
C ASN A 15 -14.14 1.72 -0.63
N LEU A 16 -13.09 0.97 -0.27
CA LEU A 16 -13.22 -0.27 0.49
C LEU A 16 -13.81 -0.05 1.89
N SER A 17 -13.49 1.07 2.56
CA SER A 17 -14.12 1.43 3.84
C SER A 17 -15.64 1.53 3.71
N ALA A 18 -16.14 2.17 2.64
CA ALA A 18 -17.58 2.26 2.39
C ALA A 18 -18.20 0.88 2.11
N VAL A 19 -17.46 -0.05 1.49
CA VAL A 19 -17.90 -1.43 1.27
C VAL A 19 -17.99 -2.19 2.59
N VAL A 20 -16.99 -2.05 3.48
CA VAL A 20 -17.00 -2.64 4.82
C VAL A 20 -18.18 -2.11 5.64
N ASP A 21 -18.42 -0.80 5.63
CA ASP A 21 -19.55 -0.19 6.36
C ASP A 21 -20.90 -0.72 5.86
N LEU A 22 -21.05 -0.88 4.55
CA LEU A 22 -22.25 -1.44 3.94
C LEU A 22 -22.42 -2.93 4.28
N HIS A 23 -21.34 -3.72 4.22
CA HIS A 23 -21.33 -5.13 4.62
C HIS A 23 -21.77 -5.30 6.08
N ASN A 24 -21.21 -4.50 6.99
CA ASN A 24 -21.55 -4.54 8.41
C ASN A 24 -22.97 -4.06 8.73
N SER A 25 -23.48 -3.10 7.96
CA SER A 25 -24.82 -2.52 8.17
C SER A 25 -25.94 -3.37 7.55
N SER A 26 -25.62 -4.21 6.58
CA SER A 26 -26.60 -5.06 5.90
C SER A 26 -26.62 -6.45 6.53
N ALA A 27 -27.66 -6.75 7.31
CA ALA A 27 -27.89 -8.10 7.86
C ALA A 27 -28.14 -9.19 6.79
N SER A 28 -28.01 -8.86 5.50
CA SER A 28 -28.45 -9.66 4.36
C SER A 28 -27.43 -9.74 3.21
N LEU A 29 -26.25 -9.12 3.27
CA LEU A 29 -25.20 -9.49 2.31
C LEU A 29 -24.80 -10.93 2.65
N ARG A 30 -25.18 -11.86 1.78
CA ARG A 30 -24.82 -13.27 1.96
C ARG A 30 -23.33 -13.41 1.72
N VAL A 31 -22.72 -14.41 2.34
CA VAL A 31 -21.32 -14.80 2.14
C VAL A 31 -20.98 -14.95 0.64
N ASP A 32 -21.97 -15.26 -0.20
CA ASP A 32 -21.85 -15.37 -1.67
C ASP A 32 -21.65 -14.03 -2.42
N ASP A 33 -21.89 -12.86 -1.78
CA ASP A 33 -21.67 -11.53 -2.39
C ASP A 33 -20.28 -10.95 -2.09
N VAL A 34 -19.47 -11.65 -1.29
CA VAL A 34 -18.09 -11.22 -0.97
C VAL A 34 -17.19 -11.53 -2.17
N PRO A 35 -16.50 -10.53 -2.77
CA PRO A 35 -15.71 -10.72 -3.98
C PRO A 35 -14.35 -11.41 -3.72
N PHE A 36 -14.14 -11.96 -2.52
CA PHE A 36 -12.88 -12.54 -2.08
C PHE A 36 -13.00 -14.05 -1.94
N THR A 37 -11.95 -14.77 -2.33
CA THR A 37 -11.97 -16.24 -2.36
C THR A 37 -12.01 -16.87 -0.98
N THR A 38 -11.23 -16.36 -0.03
CA THR A 38 -11.05 -16.96 1.30
C THR A 38 -11.06 -15.93 2.43
N TRP A 39 -10.95 -14.63 2.14
CA TRP A 39 -10.87 -13.58 3.17
C TRP A 39 -12.22 -12.91 3.46
N PRO A 40 -12.50 -12.59 4.75
CA PRO A 40 -13.55 -11.64 5.10
C PRO A 40 -13.27 -10.24 4.53
N VAL A 41 -14.33 -9.46 4.32
CA VAL A 41 -14.24 -8.09 3.76
C VAL A 41 -13.39 -7.18 4.64
N GLU A 42 -13.53 -7.31 5.96
CA GLU A 42 -12.79 -6.55 6.97
C GLU A 42 -11.30 -6.83 6.87
N ARG A 43 -10.92 -8.12 6.76
CA ARG A 43 -9.53 -8.52 6.63
C ARG A 43 -8.91 -7.95 5.35
N PHE A 44 -9.62 -8.00 4.22
CA PHE A 44 -9.11 -7.45 2.97
C PHE A 44 -8.89 -5.94 3.07
N TYR A 45 -9.84 -5.22 3.69
CA TYR A 45 -9.73 -3.78 3.92
C TYR A 45 -8.56 -3.42 4.84
N GLU A 46 -8.43 -4.07 6.00
CA GLU A 46 -7.32 -3.84 6.95
C GLU A 46 -5.96 -4.08 6.28
N THR A 47 -5.85 -5.19 5.55
CA THR A 47 -4.64 -5.52 4.79
C THR A 47 -4.34 -4.46 3.72
N ALA A 48 -5.37 -3.94 3.03
CA ALA A 48 -5.21 -2.86 2.07
C ALA A 48 -4.71 -1.57 2.73
N CYS A 49 -5.20 -1.23 3.92
CA CYS A 49 -4.72 -0.10 4.70
C CYS A 49 -3.24 -0.22 5.04
N ASP A 50 -2.79 -1.40 5.49
CA ASP A 50 -1.39 -1.66 5.85
C ASP A 50 -0.46 -1.50 4.64
N VAL A 51 -0.85 -2.05 3.49
CA VAL A 51 -0.11 -1.89 2.23
C VAL A 51 -0.04 -0.42 1.82
N VAL A 52 -1.14 0.33 1.89
CA VAL A 52 -1.12 1.77 1.57
C VAL A 52 -0.23 2.55 2.54
N ALA A 53 -0.26 2.23 3.83
CA ALA A 53 0.57 2.88 4.84
C ALA A 53 2.07 2.67 4.56
N ALA A 54 2.47 1.44 4.20
CA ALA A 54 3.83 1.10 3.79
C ALA A 54 4.30 1.95 2.60
N PHE A 55 3.49 2.02 1.54
CA PHE A 55 3.79 2.82 0.35
C PHE A 55 3.81 4.32 0.62
N ALA A 56 2.92 4.83 1.48
CA ALA A 56 2.90 6.24 1.87
C ALA A 56 4.15 6.62 2.68
N LYS A 57 4.61 5.73 3.57
CA LYS A 57 5.84 5.91 4.35
C LYS A 57 7.07 5.94 3.45
N GLU A 58 7.14 5.02 2.48
CA GLU A 58 8.19 5.00 1.47
C GLU A 58 8.19 6.27 0.61
N LEU A 59 7.02 6.77 0.20
CA LEU A 59 6.91 8.04 -0.51
C LEU A 59 7.46 9.21 0.33
N GLY A 60 7.17 9.23 1.64
CA GLY A 60 7.69 10.24 2.57
C GLY A 60 9.22 10.27 2.61
N VAL A 61 9.85 9.09 2.70
CA VAL A 61 11.31 8.96 2.65
C VAL A 61 11.86 9.44 1.32
N LYS A 62 11.27 9.01 0.20
CA LYS A 62 11.69 9.45 -1.14
C LYS A 62 11.60 10.97 -1.31
N LYS A 63 10.54 11.61 -0.81
CA LYS A 63 10.41 13.07 -0.83
C LYS A 63 11.51 13.75 -0.01
N CYS A 64 11.83 13.22 1.18
CA CYS A 64 12.92 13.73 2.01
C CYS A 64 14.28 13.57 1.31
N LEU A 65 14.59 12.39 0.77
CA LEU A 65 15.85 12.13 0.06
C LEU A 65 16.07 13.07 -1.13
N VAL A 66 15.03 13.38 -1.92
CA VAL A 66 15.15 14.32 -3.05
C VAL A 66 15.53 15.72 -2.57
N GLN A 67 15.00 16.18 -1.44
CA GLN A 67 15.35 17.48 -0.86
C GLN A 67 16.80 17.50 -0.38
N GLU A 68 17.23 16.44 0.32
CA GLU A 68 18.61 16.31 0.83
C GLU A 68 19.64 16.23 -0.30
N VAL A 69 19.37 15.44 -1.35
CA VAL A 69 20.25 15.30 -2.52
C VAL A 69 20.46 16.65 -3.23
N ALA A 70 19.41 17.48 -3.32
CA ALA A 70 19.51 18.78 -3.97
C ALA A 70 20.44 19.77 -3.23
N MET A 71 20.69 19.54 -1.94
CA MET A 71 21.50 20.40 -1.07
C MET A 71 22.91 19.84 -0.82
N GLN A 72 23.22 18.64 -1.32
CA GLN A 72 24.41 17.89 -0.91
C GLN A 72 25.52 17.90 -1.96
N ALA A 73 26.75 18.14 -1.53
CA ALA A 73 27.96 18.10 -2.35
C ALA A 73 28.95 17.00 -1.94
N ASP A 74 28.74 16.36 -0.77
CA ASP A 74 29.56 15.24 -0.31
C ASP A 74 29.19 13.93 -1.05
N GLU A 75 30.18 13.33 -1.69
CA GLU A 75 30.02 12.11 -2.51
C GLU A 75 29.55 10.89 -1.69
N LYS A 76 29.99 10.76 -0.43
CA LYS A 76 29.60 9.63 0.42
C LYS A 76 28.13 9.75 0.84
N ALA A 77 27.68 10.96 1.18
CA ALA A 77 26.28 11.25 1.46
C ALA A 77 25.39 10.99 0.24
N LEU A 78 25.82 11.42 -0.96
CA LEU A 78 25.10 11.11 -2.20
C LEU A 78 25.01 9.60 -2.46
N SER A 79 26.10 8.85 -2.27
CA SER A 79 26.09 7.38 -2.41
C SER A 79 25.13 6.71 -1.41
N PHE A 80 25.08 7.21 -0.17
CA PHE A 80 24.13 6.74 0.83
C PHE A 80 22.69 7.00 0.40
N TYR A 81 22.36 8.20 -0.07
CA TYR A 81 21.01 8.54 -0.53
C TYR A 81 20.57 7.73 -1.75
N VAL A 82 21.46 7.45 -2.70
CA VAL A 82 21.17 6.55 -3.83
C VAL A 82 20.85 5.14 -3.31
N THR A 83 21.64 4.64 -2.37
CA THR A 83 21.40 3.32 -1.77
C THR A 83 20.05 3.27 -1.07
N ALA A 84 19.75 4.28 -0.23
CA ALA A 84 18.48 4.38 0.48
C ALA A 84 17.28 4.47 -0.49
N TRP A 85 17.42 5.25 -1.58
CA TRP A 85 16.40 5.36 -2.63
C TRP A 85 16.10 4.02 -3.31
N THR A 86 17.14 3.21 -3.55
CA THR A 86 16.98 1.90 -4.20
C THR A 86 16.45 0.80 -3.28
N TYR A 87 16.81 0.83 -2.00
CA TYR A 87 16.51 -0.25 -1.06
C TYR A 87 15.02 -0.32 -0.66
N GLN A 88 14.32 0.82 -0.60
CA GLN A 88 12.89 0.90 -0.29
C GLN A 88 12.50 0.18 1.01
N ALA A 89 13.10 0.61 2.13
CA ALA A 89 13.04 -0.09 3.42
C ALA A 89 11.62 -0.36 3.95
N TYR A 90 10.61 0.39 3.49
CA TYR A 90 9.22 0.23 3.92
C TYR A 90 8.36 -0.61 2.98
N ILE A 91 8.89 -1.04 1.83
CA ILE A 91 8.24 -2.01 0.94
C ILE A 91 9.06 -3.30 0.99
N ASP A 92 9.01 -3.95 2.14
CA ASP A 92 9.73 -5.19 2.41
C ASP A 92 9.06 -6.41 1.77
N GLY A 93 9.68 -7.58 1.94
CA GLY A 93 9.17 -8.83 1.39
C GLY A 93 7.79 -9.23 1.94
N GLU A 94 7.48 -8.84 3.18
CA GLU A 94 6.16 -9.10 3.78
C GLU A 94 5.08 -8.24 3.11
N THR A 95 5.36 -6.96 2.87
CA THR A 95 4.46 -6.06 2.14
C THR A 95 4.20 -6.56 0.72
N GLN A 96 5.24 -7.06 0.03
CA GLN A 96 5.10 -7.63 -1.32
C GLN A 96 4.27 -8.91 -1.32
N LEU A 97 4.57 -9.85 -0.42
CA LEU A 97 3.81 -11.09 -0.28
C LEU A 97 2.34 -10.82 0.07
N THR A 98 2.09 -9.82 0.91
CA THR A 98 0.75 -9.38 1.28
C THR A 98 -0.02 -8.84 0.08
N LEU A 99 0.63 -8.02 -0.75
CA LEU A 99 0.03 -7.52 -1.98
C LEU A 99 -0.28 -8.66 -2.97
N GLU A 100 0.62 -9.64 -3.10
CA GLU A 100 0.38 -10.84 -3.92
C GLU A 100 -0.81 -11.65 -3.40
N ALA A 101 -0.92 -11.82 -2.08
CA ALA A 101 -2.05 -12.49 -1.46
C ALA A 101 -3.37 -11.75 -1.75
N MET A 102 -3.40 -10.42 -1.67
CA MET A 102 -4.58 -9.63 -2.02
C MET A 102 -4.99 -9.81 -3.50
N VAL A 103 -4.03 -9.84 -4.41
CA VAL A 103 -4.28 -10.08 -5.85
C VAL A 103 -4.90 -11.47 -6.05
N HIS A 104 -4.37 -12.48 -5.37
CA HIS A 104 -4.91 -13.83 -5.39
C HIS A 104 -6.35 -13.89 -4.84
N GLU A 105 -6.64 -13.16 -3.76
CA GLU A 105 -7.96 -13.14 -3.13
C GLU A 105 -9.06 -12.60 -4.04
N VAL A 106 -8.74 -11.68 -4.95
CA VAL A 106 -9.69 -11.18 -5.96
C VAL A 106 -9.69 -12.00 -7.25
N GLY A 107 -9.01 -13.14 -7.26
CA GLY A 107 -8.98 -14.08 -8.40
C GLY A 107 -8.14 -13.61 -9.60
N LEU A 108 -7.28 -12.61 -9.43
CA LEU A 108 -6.35 -12.15 -10.45
C LEU A 108 -5.06 -12.99 -10.37
N LYS A 109 -4.54 -13.43 -11.52
CA LYS A 109 -3.30 -14.22 -11.66
C LYS A 109 -2.26 -13.46 -12.47
#